data_AF-A0A2N3FBD8-F1
#
_entry.id   AF-A0A2N3FBD8-F1
#
_cell.length_a   1.000
_cell.length_b   1.000
_cell.length_c   1.000
_cell.angle_alpha   90.00
_cell.angle_beta   90.00
_cell.angle_gamma   90.00
#
_symmetry.space_group_name_H-M   'P 1'
#
loop_
_entity.id
_entity.type
_entity.pdbx_description
1 polymer ?
#
loop_
_entity_poly.entity_id
_entity_poly.type
_entity_poly.pdbx_seq_one_letter_code
_entity_poly.pdbx_strand_id
1 'polypeptide(L)'
;RHASAIIDDAIGRGWSLVVLDNALDLTTPGGRAMANMLATFAELERDLISTRTKEALAARKARGLANGRQSAIPAGVLRRLVLARDAGASFSRIARELTAEGILTPTGLAEWHESTVRRAYASATTNAANAA
;
A
#
# COMPACT_ATOMS: atom_id res chain seq x y z
N ARG A 1 4.93 0.61 20.78
CA ARG A 1 3.56 0.89 21.30
C ARG A 1 3.45 2.40 21.47
N HIS A 2 2.34 3.02 21.04
CA HIS A 2 2.12 4.46 21.21
C HIS A 2 1.60 4.76 22.62
N ALA A 3 1.79 5.99 23.11
CA ALA A 3 1.37 6.42 24.45
C ALA A 3 -0.14 6.26 24.68
N SER A 4 -0.97 6.46 23.66
CA SER A 4 -2.43 6.27 23.75
C SER A 4 -2.80 4.85 24.19
N ALA A 5 -2.18 3.83 23.60
CA ALA A 5 -2.46 2.43 23.94
C ALA A 5 -2.08 2.09 25.40
N ILE A 6 -1.13 2.81 26.00
CA ILE A 6 -0.76 2.62 27.41
C ILE A 6 -1.79 3.30 28.32
N ILE A 7 -2.29 4.47 27.92
CA ILE A 7 -3.36 5.18 28.63
C ILE A 7 -4.67 4.38 28.59
N ASP A 8 -5.05 3.85 27.42
CA ASP A 8 -6.24 3.02 27.25
C ASP A 8 -6.18 1.75 28.11
N ASP A 9 -5.02 1.10 28.17
CA ASP A 9 -4.79 -0.09 28.98
C ASP A 9 -4.82 0.21 30.48
N ALA A 10 -4.33 1.38 30.90
CA ALA A 10 -4.43 1.87 32.27
C ALA A 10 -5.88 2.05 32.71
N ILE A 11 -6.67 2.75 31.88
CA ILE A 11 -8.10 2.97 32.12
C ILE A 11 -8.86 1.65 32.14
N GLY A 12 -8.65 0.78 31.13
CA GLY A 12 -9.39 -0.48 30.99
C GLY A 12 -9.09 -1.49 32.10
N ARG A 13 -7.91 -1.44 32.70
CA ARG A 13 -7.48 -2.39 33.75
C ARG A 13 -7.49 -1.78 35.16
N GLY A 14 -7.87 -0.52 35.31
CA GLY A 14 -8.04 0.13 36.62
C GLY A 14 -6.73 0.45 37.36
N TRP A 15 -5.60 0.56 36.64
CA TRP A 15 -4.35 1.06 37.21
C TRP A 15 -4.06 2.48 36.74
N SER A 16 -3.29 3.25 37.52
CA SER A 16 -3.02 4.67 37.26
C SER A 16 -1.64 4.87 36.64
N LEU A 17 -1.58 5.68 35.59
CA LEU A 17 -0.33 6.16 35.01
C LEU A 17 -0.01 7.54 35.59
N VAL A 18 1.19 7.71 36.13
CA VAL A 18 1.69 9.00 36.63
C VAL A 18 2.97 9.33 35.88
N VAL A 19 2.97 10.47 35.17
CA VAL A 19 4.14 10.94 34.42
C VAL A 19 4.85 12.01 35.23
N LEU A 20 5.98 11.65 35.83
CA LEU A 20 6.72 12.49 36.79
C LEU A 20 7.23 13.81 36.18
N ASP A 21 7.61 13.79 34.91
CA ASP A 21 8.22 14.96 34.25
C ASP A 21 7.19 15.94 33.65
N ASN A 22 5.92 15.54 33.48
CA ASN A 22 4.93 16.33 32.72
C ASN A 22 3.58 16.56 33.45
N ALA A 23 3.56 16.45 34.78
CA ALA A 23 2.40 16.71 35.64
C ALA A 23 1.08 16.05 35.18
N LEU A 24 1.17 14.90 34.50
CA LEU A 24 0.00 14.12 34.09
C LEU A 24 -0.26 13.05 35.15
N ASP A 25 -1.20 13.36 36.04
CA ASP A 25 -1.63 12.50 37.14
C ASP A 25 -3.07 12.03 36.92
N LEU A 26 -3.24 10.80 36.44
CA LEU A 26 -4.55 10.19 36.20
C LEU A 26 -5.36 9.94 37.48
N THR A 27 -4.78 10.09 38.67
CA THR A 27 -5.53 10.00 39.93
C THR A 27 -6.42 11.23 40.16
N THR A 28 -6.10 12.36 39.53
CA THR A 28 -6.88 13.61 39.63
C THR A 28 -7.94 13.73 38.52
N PRO A 29 -9.08 14.38 38.78
CA PRO A 29 -10.05 14.69 37.72
C PRO A 29 -9.45 15.50 36.56
N GLY A 30 -8.58 16.48 36.87
CA GLY A 30 -7.90 17.30 35.87
C GLY A 30 -6.92 16.52 35.00
N GLY A 31 -6.12 15.63 35.60
CA GLY A 31 -5.18 14.80 34.84
C GLY A 31 -5.87 13.77 33.95
N ARG A 32 -7.01 13.20 34.38
CA ARG A 32 -7.84 12.36 33.50
C ARG A 32 -8.41 13.13 32.32
N ALA A 33 -8.91 14.35 32.53
CA ALA A 33 -9.42 15.20 31.46
C ALA A 33 -8.32 15.54 30.44
N MET A 34 -7.12 15.90 30.92
CA MET A 34 -5.97 16.17 30.06
C MET A 34 -5.51 14.95 29.27
N ALA A 35 -5.49 13.76 29.90
CA ALA A 35 -5.13 12.52 29.21
C ALA A 35 -6.12 12.15 28.10
N ASN A 36 -7.42 12.30 28.35
CA ASN A 36 -8.44 12.09 27.32
C ASN A 36 -8.27 13.07 26.15
N MET A 37 -8.02 14.34 26.44
CA MET A 37 -7.78 15.35 25.42
C MET A 37 -6.54 15.02 24.57
N LEU A 38 -5.44 14.57 25.20
CA LEU A 38 -4.24 14.12 24.50
C LEU A 38 -4.50 12.87 23.65
N ALA A 39 -5.31 11.93 24.13
CA ALA A 39 -5.72 10.76 23.35
C ALA A 39 -6.50 11.18 22.10
N THR A 40 -7.48 12.09 22.25
CA THR A 40 -8.23 12.65 21.11
C THR A 40 -7.32 13.37 20.11
N PHE A 41 -6.34 14.14 20.58
CA PHE A 41 -5.38 14.79 19.67
C PHE A 41 -4.49 13.78 18.93
N ALA A 42 -4.07 12.70 19.60
CA ALA A 42 -3.30 11.64 18.96
C ALA A 42 -4.09 10.90 17.87
N GLU A 43 -5.40 10.70 18.08
CA GLU A 43 -6.31 10.16 17.07
C GLU A 43 -6.48 11.12 15.89
N LEU A 44 -6.72 12.41 16.17
CA LEU A 44 -6.83 13.45 15.15
C LEU A 44 -5.57 13.52 14.28
N GLU A 45 -4.38 13.52 14.89
CA GLU A 45 -3.11 13.58 14.14
C GLU A 45 -2.96 12.36 13.21
N ARG A 46 -3.30 11.16 13.70
CA ARG A 46 -3.29 9.92 12.90
C ARG A 46 -4.21 10.04 11.69
N ASP A 47 -5.41 10.57 11.88
CA ASP A 47 -6.39 10.76 10.81
C ASP A 47 -5.95 11.82 9.80
N LEU A 48 -5.32 12.91 10.26
CA LEU A 48 -4.76 13.93 9.38
C LEU A 48 -3.60 13.40 8.54
N ILE A 49 -2.70 12.60 9.12
CA ILE A 49 -1.61 11.93 8.38
C ILE A 49 -2.19 10.98 7.32
N SER A 50 -3.18 10.17 7.69
CA SER A 50 -3.88 9.26 6.78
C SER A 50 -4.53 10.01 5.62
N THR A 51 -5.24 11.10 5.92
CA THR A 51 -5.91 11.95 4.94
C THR A 51 -4.91 12.56 3.96
N ARG A 52 -3.85 13.20 4.44
CA ARG A 52 -2.79 13.78 3.58
C ARG A 52 -2.12 12.72 2.70
N THR A 53 -1.90 11.52 3.21
CA THR A 53 -1.31 10.42 2.42
C THR A 53 -2.25 10.00 1.29
N LYS A 54 -3.56 9.87 1.57
CA LYS A 54 -4.57 9.56 0.55
C LYS A 54 -4.65 10.64 -0.51
N GLU A 55 -4.65 11.91 -0.11
CA GLU A 55 -4.65 13.06 -1.02
C GLU A 55 -3.40 13.06 -1.91
N ALA A 56 -2.22 12.84 -1.34
CA ALA A 56 -0.97 12.75 -2.10
C ALA A 56 -0.99 11.59 -3.11
N LEU A 57 -1.51 10.41 -2.72
CA LEU A 57 -1.67 9.26 -3.62
C LEU A 57 -2.71 9.52 -4.73
N ALA A 58 -3.79 10.25 -4.42
CA ALA A 58 -4.80 10.66 -5.39
C ALA A 58 -4.22 11.67 -6.39
N ALA A 59 -3.47 12.67 -5.92
CA ALA A 59 -2.79 13.63 -6.78
C ALA A 59 -1.74 12.97 -7.68
N ARG A 60 -0.98 11.99 -7.17
CA ARG A 60 -0.07 11.17 -7.99
C ARG A 60 -0.81 10.41 -9.08
N LYS A 61 -1.91 9.75 -8.73
CA LYS A 61 -2.77 9.05 -9.69
C LYS A 61 -3.32 10.00 -10.76
N ALA A 62 -3.79 11.18 -10.38
CA ALA A 62 -4.29 12.20 -11.31
C ALA A 62 -3.20 12.69 -12.29
N ARG A 63 -1.92 12.68 -11.88
CA ARG A 63 -0.77 12.96 -12.75
C ARG A 63 -0.33 11.75 -13.60
N GLY A 64 -1.07 10.65 -13.58
CA GLY A 64 -0.71 9.41 -14.28
C GLY A 64 0.50 8.67 -13.69
N LEU A 65 0.97 9.05 -12.50
CA LEU A 65 2.08 8.38 -11.84
C LEU A 65 1.57 7.11 -11.14
N ALA A 66 2.22 5.98 -11.41
CA ALA A 66 1.90 4.72 -10.76
C ALA A 66 2.14 4.80 -9.23
N ASN A 67 1.23 4.18 -8.49
CA ASN A 67 1.40 3.93 -7.06
C ASN A 67 2.03 2.54 -6.89
N GLY A 68 3.12 2.46 -6.11
CA GLY A 68 3.84 1.21 -5.85
C GLY A 68 4.94 0.86 -6.86
N ARG A 69 5.37 -0.41 -6.84
CA ARG A 69 6.48 -0.92 -7.68
C ARG A 69 6.06 -0.98 -9.15
N GLN A 70 6.78 -0.26 -10.01
CA GLN A 70 6.59 -0.37 -11.46
C GLN A 70 6.99 -1.77 -11.93
N SER A 71 6.27 -2.28 -12.94
CA SER A 71 6.60 -3.56 -13.57
C SER A 71 8.00 -3.48 -14.20
N ALA A 72 8.87 -4.42 -13.84
CA ALA A 72 10.20 -4.53 -14.43
C ALA A 72 10.21 -5.25 -15.80
N ILE A 73 9.03 -5.52 -16.39
CA ILE A 73 8.95 -6.14 -17.71
C ILE A 73 9.41 -5.12 -18.76
N PRO A 74 10.38 -5.46 -19.63
CA PRO A 74 10.76 -4.59 -20.73
C PRO A 74 9.56 -4.24 -21.63
N ALA A 75 9.46 -2.97 -22.05
CA ALA A 75 8.30 -2.47 -22.80
C ALA A 75 8.01 -3.27 -24.08
N GLY A 76 9.05 -3.75 -24.78
CA GLY A 76 8.91 -4.59 -25.97
C GLY A 76 8.25 -5.95 -25.67
N VAL A 77 8.64 -6.59 -24.56
CA VAL A 77 8.06 -7.87 -24.12
C VAL A 77 6.60 -7.67 -23.72
N LEU A 78 6.30 -6.59 -23.01
CA LEU A 78 4.94 -6.25 -22.59
C LEU A 78 4.03 -6.00 -23.81
N ARG A 79 4.51 -5.23 -24.81
CA ARG A 79 3.79 -4.98 -26.06
C ARG A 79 3.49 -6.29 -26.79
N ARG A 80 4.50 -7.17 -26.93
CA ARG A 80 4.32 -8.47 -27.59
C ARG A 80 3.31 -9.36 -26.87
N LEU A 81 3.36 -9.40 -25.54
CA LEU A 81 2.40 -10.13 -24.71
C LEU A 81 0.97 -9.65 -24.94
N VAL A 82 0.75 -8.32 -24.95
CA VAL A 82 -0.57 -7.72 -25.21
C VAL A 82 -1.06 -8.07 -26.61
N LEU A 83 -0.23 -7.87 -27.64
CA LEU A 83 -0.59 -8.19 -29.03
C LEU A 83 -0.93 -9.68 -29.22
N ALA A 84 -0.13 -10.58 -28.63
CA ALA A 84 -0.40 -12.01 -28.70
C ALA A 84 -1.72 -12.37 -28.01
N ARG A 85 -2.04 -11.72 -26.89
CA ARG A 85 -3.29 -11.94 -26.18
C ARG A 85 -4.50 -11.41 -26.96
N ASP A 86 -4.39 -10.22 -27.54
CA ASP A 86 -5.45 -9.60 -28.35
C ASP A 86 -5.71 -10.39 -29.64
N ALA A 87 -4.68 -11.05 -30.19
CA ALA A 87 -4.80 -11.99 -31.29
C ALA A 87 -5.38 -13.37 -30.89
N GLY A 88 -5.75 -13.58 -29.63
CA GLY A 88 -6.45 -14.78 -29.15
C GLY A 88 -5.56 -15.86 -28.51
N ALA A 89 -4.25 -15.63 -28.34
CA ALA A 89 -3.39 -16.61 -27.66
C ALA A 89 -3.80 -16.77 -26.18
N SER A 90 -3.72 -18.00 -25.66
CA SER A 90 -3.94 -18.25 -24.22
C SER A 90 -2.77 -17.75 -23.39
N PHE A 91 -3.04 -17.34 -22.15
CA PHE A 91 -1.99 -16.88 -21.23
C PHE A 91 -0.92 -17.95 -20.98
N SER A 92 -1.30 -19.22 -20.90
CA SER A 92 -0.38 -20.33 -20.69
C SER A 92 0.48 -20.60 -21.93
N ARG A 93 -0.03 -20.35 -23.15
CA ARG A 93 0.78 -20.41 -24.36
C ARG A 93 1.85 -19.32 -24.36
N ILE A 94 1.46 -18.08 -24.08
CA ILE A 94 2.39 -16.95 -24.01
C ILE A 94 3.47 -17.19 -22.95
N ALA A 95 3.10 -17.71 -21.77
CA ALA A 95 4.04 -18.04 -20.71
C ALA A 95 5.10 -19.06 -21.17
N ARG A 96 4.69 -20.13 -21.86
CA ARG A 96 5.62 -21.13 -22.41
C ARG A 96 6.57 -20.53 -23.45
N GLU A 97 6.07 -19.68 -24.34
CA GLU A 97 6.89 -19.00 -25.35
C GLU A 97 7.95 -18.11 -24.70
N LEU A 98 7.57 -17.27 -23.73
CA LEU A 98 8.50 -16.40 -23.01
C LEU A 98 9.58 -17.18 -22.24
N THR A 99 9.20 -18.33 -21.67
CA THR A 99 10.14 -19.23 -20.98
C THR A 99 11.10 -19.89 -21.97
N ALA A 100 10.60 -20.38 -23.10
CA ALA A 100 11.42 -21.03 -24.12
C ALA A 100 12.44 -20.07 -24.77
N GLU A 101 12.10 -18.77 -24.83
CA GLU A 101 13.00 -17.71 -25.31
C GLU A 101 14.04 -17.25 -24.27
N GLY A 102 13.99 -17.77 -23.04
CA GLY A 102 14.92 -17.40 -21.97
C GLY A 102 14.72 -15.99 -21.41
N ILE A 103 13.54 -15.40 -21.61
CA ILE A 103 13.24 -14.07 -21.07
C ILE A 103 12.96 -14.19 -19.58
N LEU A 104 13.65 -13.41 -18.75
CA LEU A 104 13.39 -13.38 -17.32
C LEU A 104 12.05 -12.68 -16.99
N THR A 105 11.35 -13.21 -16.00
CA THR A 105 10.18 -12.57 -15.40
C THR A 105 10.54 -11.24 -14.73
N PRO A 106 9.56 -10.36 -14.41
CA PRO A 106 9.82 -9.11 -13.68
C PRO A 106 10.34 -9.29 -12.24
N THR A 107 10.42 -10.52 -11.74
CA THR A 107 11.06 -10.87 -10.46
C THR A 107 12.42 -11.54 -10.64
N GLY A 108 12.89 -11.73 -11.89
CA GLY A 108 14.19 -12.34 -12.20
C GLY A 108 14.18 -13.86 -12.32
N LEU A 109 13.01 -14.51 -12.25
CA LEU A 109 12.88 -15.96 -12.45
C LEU A 109 12.90 -16.30 -13.94
N ALA A 110 13.49 -17.45 -14.29
CA ALA A 110 13.58 -17.94 -15.67
C ALA A 110 12.24 -18.47 -16.23
N GLU A 111 11.37 -18.98 -15.35
CA GLU A 111 10.10 -19.57 -15.76
C GLU A 111 8.95 -18.55 -15.67
N TRP A 112 8.19 -18.44 -16.75
CA TRP A 112 6.94 -17.69 -16.76
C TRP A 112 5.76 -18.62 -16.46
N HIS A 113 4.92 -18.20 -15.53
CA HIS A 113 3.61 -18.82 -15.29
C HIS A 113 2.47 -17.97 -15.87
N GLU A 114 1.36 -18.64 -16.15
CA GLU A 114 0.13 -18.01 -16.65
C GLU A 114 -0.33 -16.83 -15.79
N SER A 115 -0.26 -16.96 -14.47
CA SER A 115 -0.67 -15.92 -13.51
C SER A 115 0.16 -14.63 -13.67
N THR A 116 1.46 -14.76 -13.96
CA THR A 116 2.37 -13.63 -14.21
C THR A 116 2.01 -12.93 -15.51
N VAL A 117 1.76 -13.69 -16.58
CA VAL A 117 1.32 -13.15 -17.88
C VAL A 117 -0.01 -12.43 -17.75
N ARG A 118 -0.99 -13.04 -17.06
CA ARG A 118 -2.31 -12.46 -16.82
C ARG A 118 -2.22 -11.15 -16.04
N ARG A 119 -1.39 -11.08 -15.00
CA ARG A 119 -1.13 -9.84 -14.24
C ARG A 119 -0.47 -8.77 -15.11
N ALA A 120 0.51 -9.15 -15.93
CA ALA A 120 1.19 -8.24 -16.84
C ALA A 120 0.21 -7.64 -17.86
N TYR A 121 -0.63 -8.47 -18.45
CA TYR A 121 -1.69 -8.04 -19.37
C TYR A 121 -2.68 -7.08 -18.70
N ALA A 122 -3.24 -7.46 -17.55
CA ALA A 122 -4.19 -6.63 -16.82
C ALA A 122 -3.59 -5.27 -16.41
N SER A 123 -2.31 -5.25 -16.02
CA SER A 123 -1.61 -4.01 -15.70
C SER A 123 -1.40 -3.14 -16.93
N ALA A 124 -1.08 -3.72 -18.09
CA ALA A 124 -0.86 -2.97 -19.33
C ALA A 124 -2.16 -2.35 -19.85
N THR A 125 -3.26 -3.10 -19.85
CA THR A 125 -4.56 -2.61 -20.31
C THR A 125 -5.15 -1.57 -19.36
N THR A 126 -4.97 -1.73 -18.05
CA THR A 126 -5.38 -0.71 -17.06
C THR A 126 -4.60 0.60 -17.24
N ASN A 127 -3.29 0.51 -17.49
CA ASN A 127 -2.47 1.70 -17.74
C ASN A 127 -2.87 2.39 -19.06
N ALA A 128 -3.19 1.62 -20.11
CA ALA A 128 -3.67 2.18 -21.37
C ALA A 128 -5.03 2.89 -21.20
N ALA A 129 -5.96 2.30 -20.45
CA ALA A 129 -7.27 2.90 -20.18
C ALA A 129 -7.20 4.18 -19.33
N ASN A 130 -6.20 4.30 -18.44
CA ASN A 130 -5.99 5.52 -17.64
C ASN A 130 -5.24 6.64 -18.40
N ALA A 131 -4.64 6.34 -19.55
CA ALA A 131 -3.88 7.29 -20.35
C ALA A 131 -4.69 7.91 -21.50
N ALA A 132 -5.88 7.37 -21.80
CA ALA A 132 -6.85 7.87 -22.78
C ALA A 132 -7.91 8.75 -22.10
#